data_AF-A0A846DI42-F1
#
_entry.id   AF-A0A846DI42-F1
#
_cell.length_a   1.000
_cell.length_b   1.000
_cell.length_c   1.000
_cell.angle_alpha   90.00
_cell.angle_beta   90.00
_cell.angle_gamma   90.00
#
_symmetry.space_group_name_H-M   'P 1'
#
loop_
_entity.id
_entity.type
_entity.pdbx_description
1 polymer ?
#
loop_
_entity_poly.entity_id
_entity_poly.type
_entity_poly.pdbx_seq_one_letter_code
_entity_poly.pdbx_strand_id
1 'polypeptide(L)' 'MADQNNLRSHLRQLDGRSYKAYKNIKGSYQFPDFTLIIDHVQGDPFASPSKFRIKIPQSVAKFPHQLYQSP' A
#
# COMPACT_ATOMS: atom_id res chain seq x y z
N MET A 1 -12.99 -4.37 2.20
CA MET A 1 -11.60 -4.02 1.84
C MET A 1 -10.81 -5.31 1.74
N ALA A 2 -9.91 -5.44 0.75
CA ALA A 2 -8.96 -6.54 0.75
C ALA A 2 -8.01 -6.40 1.95
N ASP A 3 -7.51 -7.51 2.47
CA ASP A 3 -6.60 -7.53 3.61
C ASP A 3 -5.16 -7.90 3.19
N GLN A 4 -4.26 -7.96 4.16
CA GLN A 4 -2.87 -8.38 3.97
C GLN A 4 -2.75 -9.77 3.30
N ASN A 5 -3.64 -10.71 3.59
CA ASN A 5 -3.60 -12.06 3.03
C ASN A 5 -4.03 -12.07 1.56
N ASN A 6 -5.02 -11.25 1.19
CA ASN A 6 -5.38 -11.05 -0.21
C ASN A 6 -4.19 -10.52 -1.02
N LEU A 7 -3.52 -9.47 -0.52
CA LEU A 7 -2.33 -8.92 -1.18
C LEU A 7 -1.21 -9.96 -1.31
N ARG A 8 -0.92 -10.70 -0.23
CA ARG A 8 0.10 -11.75 -0.23
C ARG A 8 -0.21 -12.84 -1.25
N SER A 9 -1.46 -13.26 -1.35
CA SER A 9 -1.91 -14.23 -2.35
C SER A 9 -1.72 -13.69 -3.77
N HIS A 10 -2.17 -12.45 -4.03
CA HIS A 10 -1.99 -11.81 -5.33
C HIS A 10 -0.52 -11.70 -5.72
N LEU A 11 0.35 -11.27 -4.81
CA LEU A 11 1.79 -11.16 -5.07
C LEU A 11 2.41 -12.52 -5.42
N ARG A 12 2.01 -13.61 -4.75
CA ARG A 12 2.46 -14.96 -5.10
C ARG A 12 2.00 -15.39 -6.50
N GLN A 13 0.79 -15.02 -6.90
CA GLN A 13 0.26 -15.33 -8.24
C GLN A 13 0.92 -14.52 -9.37
N LEU A 14 1.68 -13.47 -9.04
CA LEU A 14 2.42 -12.68 -10.01
C LEU A 14 3.79 -13.29 -10.36
N ASP A 15 4.25 -14.31 -9.63
CA ASP A 15 5.50 -14.96 -9.94
C ASP A 15 5.48 -15.57 -11.36
N GLY A 16 6.53 -15.33 -12.13
CA GLY A 16 6.61 -15.70 -13.55
C GLY A 16 5.66 -14.97 -14.51
N ARG A 17 4.86 -13.99 -14.04
CA ARG A 17 3.98 -13.18 -14.90
C ARG A 17 4.73 -12.00 -15.53
N SER A 18 4.15 -11.45 -16.60
CA SER A 18 4.69 -10.24 -17.23
C SER A 18 4.62 -9.05 -16.27
N TYR A 19 5.56 -8.11 -16.40
CA TYR A 19 5.66 -6.95 -15.52
C TYR A 19 4.36 -6.12 -15.46
N LYS A 20 3.65 -6.01 -16.58
CA LYS A 20 2.35 -5.31 -16.66
C LYS A 20 1.32 -5.86 -15.65
N ALA A 21 1.44 -7.13 -15.26
CA ALA A 21 0.54 -7.77 -14.29
C ALA A 21 0.62 -7.14 -12.89
N TYR A 22 1.73 -6.48 -12.53
CA TYR A 22 1.83 -5.74 -11.27
C TYR A 22 0.73 -4.68 -11.13
N LYS A 23 0.20 -4.11 -12.22
CA LYS A 23 -0.88 -3.11 -12.15
C LYS A 23 -2.11 -3.61 -11.38
N ASN A 24 -2.30 -4.92 -11.29
CA ASN A 24 -3.42 -5.54 -10.57
C ASN A 24 -3.31 -5.43 -9.04
N ILE A 25 -2.16 -5.05 -8.48
CA ILE A 25 -2.02 -4.82 -7.03
C ILE A 25 -2.48 -3.42 -6.61
N LYS A 26 -2.88 -2.56 -7.56
CA LYS A 26 -3.38 -1.22 -7.23
C LYS A 26 -4.63 -1.34 -6.36
N GLY A 27 -4.66 -0.63 -5.23
CA GLY A 27 -5.79 -0.69 -4.31
C GLY A 27 -5.40 -0.38 -2.86
N SER A 28 -6.33 -0.61 -1.95
CA SER A 28 -6.14 -0.44 -0.51
C SER A 28 -6.27 -1.78 0.22
N TYR A 29 -5.32 -2.06 1.11
CA TYR A 29 -5.22 -3.30 1.84
C TYR A 29 -5.17 -3.02 3.34
N GLN A 30 -6.08 -3.64 4.08
CA GLN A 30 -6.10 -3.53 5.54
C GLN A 30 -5.05 -4.46 6.16
N PHE A 31 -4.13 -3.88 6.90
CA PHE A 31 -3.20 -4.57 7.79
C PHE A 31 -3.72 -4.42 9.23
N PRO A 32 -3.19 -5.18 10.21
CA PRO A 32 -3.64 -5.07 11.60
C PRO A 32 -3.56 -3.64 12.15
N ASP A 33 -2.44 -2.95 11.88
CA ASP A 33 -2.13 -1.67 12.52
C ASP A 33 -2.26 -0.46 11.58
N PHE A 34 -2.44 -0.69 10.28
CA PHE A 34 -2.46 0.36 9.27
C PHE A 34 -3.22 -0.08 8.02
N THR A 35 -3.48 0.86 7.11
CA THR A 35 -3.95 0.58 5.76
C THR A 35 -2.83 0.90 4.77
N LEU A 36 -2.42 -0.09 3.98
CA LEU A 36 -1.55 0.12 2.83
C LEU A 36 -2.38 0.59 1.64
N ILE A 37 -1.96 1.65 0.97
CA ILE A 37 -2.61 2.16 -0.23
C ILE A 37 -1.57 2.20 -1.34
N ILE A 38 -1.86 1.50 -2.43
CA ILE A 38 -1.03 1.46 -3.63
C ILE A 38 -1.70 2.40 -4.65
N ASP A 39 -1.24 3.64 -4.72
CA ASP A 39 -1.86 4.70 -5.55
C ASP A 39 -1.52 4.53 -7.03
N HIS A 40 -0.26 4.21 -7.31
CA HIS A 40 0.28 4.03 -8.65
C HIS A 40 1.20 2.83 -8.68
N VAL A 41 1.05 2.02 -9.73
CA VAL A 41 1.97 0.94 -10.04
C VAL A 41 2.63 1.27 -11.37
N GLN A 42 3.96 1.29 -11.35
CA GLN A 42 4.79 1.57 -12.52
C GLN A 42 4.47 0.62 -13.69
N GLY A 43 4.52 1.16 -14.91
CA GLY A 43 4.10 0.43 -16.12
C GLY A 43 5.11 -0.60 -16.63
N ASP A 44 6.39 -0.32 -16.41
CA ASP A 44 7.56 -1.11 -16.79
C ASP A 44 8.70 -0.86 -15.75
N PRO A 45 9.83 -1.60 -15.82
CA PRO A 45 10.96 -1.44 -14.89
C PRO A 45 11.69 -0.09 -14.94
N PHE A 46 11.48 0.70 -16.00
CA PHE A 46 12.20 1.95 -16.27
C PHE A 46 11.32 3.19 -16.07
N ALA A 47 10.01 3.02 -15.95
CA ALA A 47 9.06 4.08 -15.65
C ALA A 47 9.25 4.65 -14.24
N SER A 48 8.57 5.77 -13.96
CA SER A 48 8.53 6.35 -12.62
C SER A 48 8.12 5.31 -11.56
N PRO A 49 8.76 5.31 -10.38
CA PRO A 49 8.48 4.32 -9.35
C PRO A 49 7.01 4.24 -8.94
N SER A 50 6.59 3.05 -8.53
CA SER A 50 5.29 2.84 -7.89
C SER A 50 5.13 3.74 -6.65
N LYS A 51 3.92 4.28 -6.45
CA LYS A 51 3.59 5.20 -5.36
C LYS A 51 2.72 4.52 -4.32
N PHE A 52 3.17 4.58 -3.07
CA PHE A 52 2.52 3.97 -1.92
C PHE A 52 2.23 5.01 -0.84
N ARG A 53 1.17 4.78 -0.07
CA ARG A 53 0.85 5.51 1.17
C ARG A 53 0.50 4.51 2.25
N ILE A 54 0.81 4.90 3.49
CA ILE A 54 0.36 4.20 4.69
C ILE A 54 -0.56 5.15 5.45
N LYS A 55 -1.73 4.65 5.85
CA LYS A 55 -2.61 5.33 6.82
C LYS A 55 -2.56 4.59 8.14
N ILE A 56 -2.12 5.26 9.19
CA ILE A 56 -2.01 4.70 10.54
C ILE A 56 -3.01 5.42 11.45
N PRO A 57 -3.88 4.71 12.19
CA PRO A 57 -4.72 5.33 13.22
C PRO A 57 -3.86 6.00 14.30
N GLN A 58 -4.31 7.15 14.83
CA GLN A 58 -3.55 7.87 15.87
C GLN A 58 -3.34 7.03 17.15
N SER A 59 -4.29 6.15 17.49
CA SER A 59 -4.15 5.20 18.61
C SER A 59 -2.95 4.28 18.48
N VAL A 60 -2.52 3.98 17.25
CA VAL A 60 -1.34 3.18 16.93
C VAL A 60 -0.11 4.08 16.78
N ALA A 61 -0.24 5.17 16.01
CA ALA A 61 0.88 6.05 15.67
C ALA A 61 1.50 6.75 16.89
N LYS A 62 0.68 7.05 17.91
CA LYS A 62 1.12 7.69 19.17
C LYS A 62 1.96 8.95 18.96
N PHE A 63 1.73 9.69 17.87
CA PHE A 63 2.40 10.96 17.67
C PHE A 63 2.00 11.91 18.80
N PRO A 64 2.93 12.69 19.36
CA PRO A 64 2.59 13.70 20.36
C PRO A 64 1.53 14.65 19.83
N HIS A 65 0.48 14.88 20.61
CA HIS A 65 -0.67 15.69 20.21
C HIS A 65 -0.26 17.09 19.70
N GLN A 66 0.77 17.65 20.31
CA GLN A 66 1.35 18.96 19.97
C GLN A 66 1.83 19.07 18.51
N LEU A 67 2.15 17.97 17.84
CA LEU A 67 2.66 17.99 16.46
C LEU A 67 1.56 18.17 15.40
N TYR A 68 0.29 18.01 15.76
CA TYR A 68 -0.84 18.11 14.84
C TYR A 68 -2.02 18.90 15.43
N GLN A 69 -1.78 19.63 16.53
CA GLN A 69 -2.67 20.69 16.97
C GLN A 69 -2.63 21.83 15.96
N SER A 70 -3.80 22.28 15.51
CA SER A 70 -3.89 23.57 14.80
C SER A 70 -3.53 24.71 15.77
N PRO A 71 -2.90 25.79 15.29
CA PRO A 71 -2.68 27.01 16.07
C PRO A 71 -3.96 27.57 16.68
#